data_AF-X1MU67-F1
#
_entry.id   AF-X1MU67-F1
#
_cell.length_a   1.000
_cell.length_b   1.000
_cell.length_c   1.000
_cell.angle_alpha   90.00
_cell.angle_beta   90.00
_cell.angle_gamma   90.00
#
_symmetry.space_group_name_H-M   'P 1'
#
loop_
_entity.id
_entity.type
_entity.pdbx_description
1 polymer ?
#
loop_
_entity_poly.entity_id
_entity_poly.type
_entity_poly.pdbx_seq_one_letter_code
_entity_poly.pdbx_strand_id
1 'polypeptide(L)'
;MAENDPAKLPWRDLGVDVVVESTGKFRDRKGVSKHIDAGCKKVIITAPAKDPDVTLVPGVNDETYDPASHNIISLASCTTNCLAPVAKVLNDEFGINRGFMTTVHSYTGDQRILDGRHEDLRRARAAAMSLIPTTTGAAAALGLVLPSLAGKMDGIALRVPTFNVSVVDLVAELGSVVTIEEVNRAFEEASKASLRGILAVSHEPLVSIDYIGSNYSAVVDAEYTNVIDGVGGKGSLVKVLIDLNEPHTIALFGIPGSGKSYTLGVITEMAVKAAQNISTLDKPLASVIFHSCLQSKIHYIEHLFWFRTAEDINTRSFYAVDCSFQSFQLTLH
;
A
#
# COMPACT_ATOMS: atom_id res chain seq x y z
N MET A 1 -16.79 -10.53 -15.06
CA MET A 1 -16.21 -11.59 -15.92
C MET A 1 -14.98 -12.13 -15.23
N ALA A 2 -14.68 -13.43 -15.38
CA ALA A 2 -13.47 -14.03 -14.84
C ALA A 2 -12.88 -14.98 -15.90
N GLU A 3 -11.63 -14.74 -16.29
CA GLU A 3 -10.90 -15.56 -17.26
C GLU A 3 -9.57 -16.02 -16.69
N ASN A 4 -9.19 -17.26 -17.01
CA ASN A 4 -7.91 -17.81 -16.58
C ASN A 4 -6.72 -17.26 -17.36
N ASP A 5 -6.98 -16.71 -18.55
CA ASP A 5 -6.00 -16.13 -19.45
C ASP A 5 -6.35 -14.66 -19.72
N PRO A 6 -5.57 -13.69 -19.20
CA PRO A 6 -5.91 -12.28 -19.33
C PRO A 6 -6.03 -11.77 -20.77
N ALA A 7 -5.38 -12.44 -21.73
CA ALA A 7 -5.45 -12.08 -23.15
C ALA A 7 -6.84 -12.29 -23.76
N LYS A 8 -7.72 -13.07 -23.09
CA LYS A 8 -9.10 -13.31 -23.52
C LYS A 8 -10.10 -12.31 -22.95
N LEU A 9 -9.64 -11.41 -22.08
CA LEU A 9 -10.51 -10.39 -21.51
C LEU A 9 -10.79 -9.31 -22.58
N PRO A 10 -12.03 -8.85 -22.74
CA PRO A 10 -12.38 -7.95 -23.85
C PRO A 10 -12.07 -6.49 -23.54
N TRP A 11 -10.87 -6.17 -23.01
CA TRP A 11 -10.53 -4.81 -22.56
C TRP A 11 -10.68 -3.76 -23.66
N ARG A 12 -10.30 -4.10 -24.90
CA ARG A 12 -10.49 -3.23 -26.07
C ARG A 12 -11.96 -2.92 -26.33
N ASP A 13 -12.81 -3.94 -26.37
CA ASP A 13 -14.24 -3.80 -26.68
C ASP A 13 -14.96 -2.97 -25.61
N LEU A 14 -14.38 -2.98 -24.42
CA LEU A 14 -14.84 -2.25 -23.25
C LEU A 14 -14.05 -0.96 -23.03
N GLY A 15 -13.23 -0.48 -23.98
CA GLY A 15 -12.45 0.75 -23.83
C GLY A 15 -11.72 0.92 -22.49
N VAL A 16 -11.19 -0.17 -21.91
CA VAL A 16 -10.51 -0.13 -20.61
C VAL A 16 -9.08 0.35 -20.78
N ASP A 17 -8.75 1.52 -20.24
CA ASP A 17 -7.39 2.07 -20.34
C ASP A 17 -6.45 1.55 -19.27
N VAL A 18 -6.92 1.41 -18.03
CA VAL A 18 -6.09 0.99 -16.90
C VAL A 18 -6.70 -0.24 -16.25
N VAL A 19 -5.89 -1.29 -16.11
CA VAL A 19 -6.25 -2.49 -15.36
C VAL A 19 -5.54 -2.47 -14.01
N VAL A 20 -6.25 -2.86 -12.96
CA VAL A 20 -5.66 -3.12 -11.64
C VAL A 20 -5.55 -4.62 -11.43
N GLU A 21 -4.32 -5.14 -11.57
CA GLU A 21 -4.03 -6.56 -11.43
C GLU A 21 -3.88 -6.92 -9.94
N SER A 22 -4.92 -7.58 -9.43
CA SER A 22 -5.15 -7.85 -8.01
C SER A 22 -5.35 -9.33 -7.68
N THR A 23 -5.26 -10.20 -8.69
CA THR A 23 -5.46 -11.64 -8.51
C THR A 23 -4.31 -12.28 -7.72
N GLY A 24 -3.16 -11.61 -7.68
CA GLY A 24 -1.92 -12.13 -7.11
C GLY A 24 -1.23 -13.20 -7.98
N LYS A 25 -1.86 -13.62 -9.08
CA LYS A 25 -1.37 -14.67 -9.98
C LYS A 25 -0.43 -14.11 -11.05
N PHE A 26 -0.77 -12.96 -11.64
CA PHE A 26 0.02 -12.33 -12.69
C PHE A 26 0.92 -11.27 -12.08
N ARG A 27 2.17 -11.63 -11.83
CA ARG A 27 3.16 -10.77 -11.17
C ARG A 27 4.45 -10.62 -11.95
N ASP A 28 4.53 -11.13 -13.16
CA ASP A 28 5.66 -10.95 -14.06
C ASP A 28 5.22 -10.23 -15.33
N ARG A 29 6.17 -9.58 -16.01
CA ARG A 29 5.91 -8.86 -17.27
C ARG A 29 5.12 -9.70 -18.26
N LYS A 30 5.51 -10.96 -18.48
CA LYS A 30 4.87 -11.85 -19.45
C LYS A 30 3.38 -12.08 -19.15
N GLY A 31 3.04 -12.31 -17.88
CA GLY A 31 1.67 -12.53 -17.44
C GLY A 31 0.83 -11.27 -17.54
N VAL A 32 1.40 -10.12 -17.15
CA VAL A 32 0.70 -8.84 -17.07
C VAL A 32 0.54 -8.18 -18.45
N SER A 33 1.52 -8.32 -19.35
CA SER A 33 1.44 -7.83 -20.74
C SER A 33 0.24 -8.37 -21.49
N LYS A 34 -0.32 -9.51 -21.09
CA LYS A 34 -1.55 -10.07 -21.67
C LYS A 34 -2.77 -9.14 -21.52
N HIS A 35 -2.84 -8.33 -20.46
CA HIS A 35 -3.88 -7.32 -20.33
C HIS A 35 -3.71 -6.22 -21.39
N ILE A 36 -2.46 -5.84 -21.67
CA ILE A 36 -2.14 -4.85 -22.70
C ILE A 36 -2.49 -5.41 -24.09
N ASP A 37 -2.14 -6.68 -24.36
CA ASP A 37 -2.49 -7.37 -25.61
C ASP A 37 -4.02 -7.43 -25.82
N ALA A 38 -4.77 -7.64 -24.73
CA ALA A 38 -6.24 -7.61 -24.69
C ALA A 38 -6.85 -6.21 -24.89
N GLY A 39 -6.03 -5.15 -24.85
CA GLY A 39 -6.40 -3.81 -25.29
C GLY A 39 -6.33 -2.71 -24.24
N CYS A 40 -5.86 -2.99 -23.01
CA CYS A 40 -5.64 -1.91 -22.05
C CYS A 40 -4.32 -1.17 -22.31
N LYS A 41 -4.25 0.09 -21.88
CA LYS A 41 -3.06 0.94 -22.08
C LYS A 41 -2.02 0.73 -20.97
N LYS A 42 -2.48 0.59 -19.72
CA LYS A 42 -1.63 0.45 -18.54
C LYS A 42 -2.16 -0.62 -17.58
N VAL A 43 -1.26 -1.19 -16.79
CA VAL A 43 -1.58 -2.14 -15.73
C VAL A 43 -0.88 -1.74 -14.43
N ILE A 44 -1.64 -1.69 -13.34
CA ILE A 44 -1.16 -1.44 -11.99
C ILE A 44 -1.25 -2.75 -11.21
N ILE A 45 -0.10 -3.29 -10.80
CA ILE A 45 0.03 -4.53 -10.04
C ILE A 45 0.06 -4.18 -8.56
N THR A 46 -0.81 -4.80 -7.77
CA THR A 46 -1.00 -4.42 -6.35
C THR A 46 -0.15 -5.24 -5.38
N ALA A 47 0.93 -5.80 -5.89
CA ALA A 47 1.87 -6.66 -5.21
C ALA A 47 3.25 -6.47 -5.84
N PRO A 48 4.34 -6.93 -5.19
CA PRO A 48 5.67 -6.87 -5.80
C PRO A 48 5.70 -7.62 -7.13
N ALA A 49 6.14 -6.96 -8.19
CA ALA A 49 6.25 -7.55 -9.52
C ALA A 49 7.69 -7.93 -9.87
N LYS A 50 7.83 -8.87 -10.80
CA LYS A 50 9.09 -9.22 -11.46
C LYS A 50 9.17 -8.47 -12.79
N ASP A 51 10.20 -7.64 -12.94
CA ASP A 51 10.44 -6.85 -14.14
C ASP A 51 9.25 -5.92 -14.54
N PRO A 52 8.66 -5.15 -13.61
CA PRO A 52 7.76 -4.06 -14.00
C PRO A 52 8.55 -2.94 -14.70
N ASP A 53 7.88 -2.03 -15.40
CA ASP A 53 8.54 -0.81 -15.91
C ASP A 53 9.02 0.06 -14.75
N VAL A 54 8.21 0.14 -13.69
CA VAL A 54 8.56 0.89 -12.48
C VAL A 54 7.89 0.28 -11.25
N THR A 55 8.55 0.38 -10.10
CA THR A 55 7.94 0.15 -8.78
C THR A 55 7.79 1.49 -8.09
N LEU A 56 6.56 1.82 -7.66
CA LEU A 56 6.25 3.10 -7.04
C LEU A 56 5.73 2.89 -5.62
N VAL A 57 6.22 3.73 -4.71
CA VAL A 57 5.62 3.97 -3.40
C VAL A 57 5.29 5.46 -3.32
N PRO A 58 4.00 5.82 -3.20
CA PRO A 58 3.57 7.21 -3.12
C PRO A 58 4.33 8.02 -2.06
N GLY A 59 4.68 9.26 -2.40
CA GLY A 59 5.44 10.18 -1.55
C GLY A 59 6.91 9.82 -1.37
N VAL A 60 7.38 8.70 -1.93
CA VAL A 60 8.77 8.25 -1.80
C VAL A 60 9.55 8.47 -3.09
N ASN A 61 9.00 8.01 -4.22
CA ASN A 61 9.68 8.04 -5.53
C ASN A 61 8.74 8.38 -6.70
N ASP A 62 7.75 9.23 -6.43
CA ASP A 62 6.69 9.60 -7.39
C ASP A 62 7.27 10.17 -8.70
N GLU A 63 8.37 10.90 -8.59
CA GLU A 63 9.09 11.52 -9.70
C GLU A 63 9.72 10.53 -10.67
N THR A 64 9.84 9.26 -10.28
CA THR A 64 10.38 8.21 -11.15
C THR A 64 9.36 7.72 -12.18
N TYR A 65 8.09 8.11 -12.06
CA TYR A 65 7.06 7.72 -13.01
C TYR A 65 7.16 8.52 -14.33
N ASP A 66 7.45 7.82 -15.43
CA ASP A 66 7.32 8.37 -16.79
C ASP A 66 6.04 7.83 -17.47
N PRO A 67 5.00 8.65 -17.68
CA PRO A 67 3.76 8.21 -18.30
C PRO A 67 3.93 7.75 -19.76
N ALA A 68 4.97 8.21 -20.46
CA ALA A 68 5.19 7.87 -21.86
C ALA A 68 5.77 6.46 -22.03
N SER A 69 6.59 5.99 -21.07
CA SER A 69 7.28 4.70 -21.17
C SER A 69 6.78 3.66 -20.15
N HIS A 70 6.23 4.07 -19.00
CA HIS A 70 5.79 3.15 -17.95
C HIS A 70 4.32 2.76 -18.11
N ASN A 71 4.09 1.52 -18.51
CA ASN A 71 2.78 0.92 -18.72
C ASN A 71 2.48 -0.21 -17.73
N ILE A 72 3.50 -0.85 -17.17
CA ILE A 72 3.37 -1.88 -16.13
C ILE A 72 3.98 -1.35 -14.83
N ILE A 73 3.12 -1.00 -13.89
CA ILE A 73 3.48 -0.33 -12.64
C ILE A 73 3.26 -1.28 -11.47
N SER A 74 4.25 -1.44 -10.60
CA SER A 74 4.16 -2.22 -9.37
C SER A 74 3.95 -1.29 -8.17
N LEU A 75 2.95 -1.57 -7.34
CA LEU A 75 2.68 -0.84 -6.09
C LEU A 75 3.47 -1.38 -4.89
N ALA A 76 4.49 -2.20 -5.15
CA ALA A 76 5.25 -2.92 -4.12
C ALA A 76 4.35 -3.74 -3.18
N SER A 77 4.80 -3.98 -1.95
CA SER A 77 3.99 -4.65 -0.90
C SER A 77 3.47 -3.65 0.13
N CYS A 78 2.50 -4.06 0.95
CA CYS A 78 2.05 -3.28 2.12
C CYS A 78 3.21 -2.94 3.07
N THR A 79 4.07 -3.91 3.39
CA THR A 79 5.25 -3.67 4.22
C THR A 79 6.23 -2.69 3.59
N THR A 80 6.38 -2.69 2.25
CA THR A 80 7.25 -1.70 1.56
C THR A 80 6.64 -0.30 1.64
N ASN A 81 5.32 -0.17 1.44
CA ASN A 81 4.61 1.11 1.57
C ASN A 81 4.65 1.67 3.00
N CYS A 82 4.71 0.80 4.01
CA CYS A 82 4.89 1.20 5.40
C CYS A 82 6.35 1.61 5.69
N LEU A 83 7.32 0.79 5.27
CA LEU A 83 8.73 0.99 5.61
C LEU A 83 9.39 2.14 4.83
N ALA A 84 9.05 2.32 3.55
CA ALA A 84 9.75 3.27 2.69
C ALA A 84 9.59 4.75 3.10
N PRO A 85 8.40 5.25 3.48
CA PRO A 85 8.26 6.61 3.98
C PRO A 85 9.10 6.87 5.24
N VAL A 86 9.14 5.91 6.17
CA VAL A 86 9.94 6.02 7.40
C VAL A 86 11.44 5.98 7.11
N ALA A 87 11.87 5.05 6.25
CA ALA A 87 13.26 4.95 5.82
C ALA A 87 13.71 6.21 5.05
N LYS A 88 12.82 6.81 4.26
CA LYS A 88 13.07 8.08 3.56
C LYS A 88 13.37 9.20 4.56
N VAL A 89 12.53 9.41 5.57
CA VAL A 89 12.73 10.45 6.58
C VAL A 89 14.06 10.26 7.31
N LEU A 90 14.33 9.04 7.81
CA LEU A 90 15.57 8.75 8.52
C LEU A 90 16.80 8.93 7.62
N ASN A 91 16.72 8.50 6.36
CA ASN A 91 17.84 8.63 5.43
C ASN A 91 18.10 10.07 5.00
N ASP A 92 17.05 10.84 4.73
CA ASP A 92 17.17 12.22 4.25
C ASP A 92 17.69 13.14 5.38
N GLU A 93 17.25 12.92 6.62
CA GLU A 93 17.62 13.75 7.77
C GLU A 93 18.95 13.33 8.42
N PHE A 94 19.19 12.02 8.55
CA PHE A 94 20.28 11.49 9.38
C PHE A 94 21.24 10.56 8.63
N GLY A 95 20.86 10.11 7.44
CA GLY A 95 21.57 9.09 6.66
C GLY A 95 21.45 7.70 7.29
N ILE A 96 21.14 6.67 6.50
CA ILE A 96 21.17 5.28 6.97
C ILE A 96 22.45 4.59 6.44
N ASN A 97 23.22 4.02 7.37
CA ASN A 97 24.38 3.19 7.07
C ASN A 97 23.97 1.75 6.77
N ARG A 98 23.17 1.17 7.66
CA ARG A 98 22.58 -0.17 7.53
C ARG A 98 21.38 -0.31 8.46
N GLY A 99 20.51 -1.27 8.19
CA GLY A 99 19.39 -1.57 9.06
C GLY A 99 18.84 -2.97 8.87
N PHE A 100 18.08 -3.39 9.86
CA PHE A 100 17.38 -4.66 9.86
C PHE A 100 15.95 -4.43 10.34
N MET A 101 14.98 -5.01 9.65
CA MET A 101 13.57 -4.89 10.01
C MET A 101 12.94 -6.24 10.30
N THR A 102 12.06 -6.27 11.28
CA THR A 102 11.16 -7.41 11.51
C THR A 102 9.74 -6.91 11.38
N THR A 103 8.94 -7.54 10.53
CA THR A 103 7.50 -7.28 10.52
C THR A 103 6.76 -8.37 11.30
N VAL A 104 6.06 -7.98 12.36
CA VAL A 104 5.06 -8.83 13.01
C VAL A 104 3.77 -8.61 12.24
N HIS A 105 3.40 -9.60 11.45
CA HIS A 105 2.43 -9.44 10.39
C HIS A 105 1.21 -10.31 10.65
N SER A 106 0.01 -9.76 10.48
CA SER A 106 -1.20 -10.57 10.48
C SER A 106 -1.12 -11.67 9.41
N TYR A 107 -1.84 -12.77 9.66
CA TYR A 107 -1.93 -13.84 8.66
C TYR A 107 -2.83 -13.40 7.51
N THR A 108 -2.60 -13.98 6.33
CA THR A 108 -3.28 -13.65 5.08
C THR A 108 -3.90 -14.91 4.46
N GLY A 109 -4.52 -14.78 3.30
CA GLY A 109 -5.05 -15.93 2.54
C GLY A 109 -4.00 -16.94 2.06
N ASP A 110 -2.71 -16.61 2.12
CA ASP A 110 -1.61 -17.53 1.79
C ASP A 110 -1.41 -18.62 2.86
N GLN A 111 -1.68 -18.29 4.13
CA GLN A 111 -1.50 -19.21 5.25
C GLN A 111 -2.66 -20.23 5.35
N ARG A 112 -2.43 -21.34 6.06
CA ARG A 112 -3.40 -22.43 6.21
C ARG A 112 -4.18 -22.31 7.51
N ILE A 113 -5.50 -22.59 7.45
CA ILE A 113 -6.36 -22.64 8.65
C ILE A 113 -5.91 -23.79 9.57
N LEU A 114 -5.65 -24.96 8.99
CA LEU A 114 -5.07 -26.13 9.65
C LEU A 114 -3.78 -26.52 8.94
N ASP A 115 -2.94 -27.35 9.57
CA ASP A 115 -1.73 -27.86 8.95
C ASP A 115 -2.03 -28.47 7.56
N GLY A 116 -1.32 -28.01 6.53
CA GLY A 116 -1.65 -28.32 5.13
C GLY A 116 -0.45 -28.21 4.18
N ARG A 117 -0.69 -28.27 2.87
CA ARG A 117 0.38 -28.18 1.87
C ARG A 117 0.77 -26.74 1.60
N HIS A 118 2.07 -26.44 1.64
CA HIS A 118 2.63 -25.15 1.25
C HIS A 118 4.10 -25.36 0.85
N GLU A 119 4.64 -24.55 -0.06
CA GLU A 119 6.06 -24.63 -0.48
C GLU A 119 7.02 -24.24 0.65
N ASP A 120 6.69 -23.15 1.36
CA ASP A 120 7.26 -22.83 2.67
C ASP A 120 6.62 -23.71 3.76
N LEU A 121 7.38 -24.66 4.29
CA LEU A 121 6.94 -25.61 5.33
C LEU A 121 6.55 -24.94 6.66
N ARG A 122 6.98 -23.70 6.91
CA ARG A 122 6.52 -22.96 8.10
C ARG A 122 5.12 -22.41 7.87
N ARG A 123 4.82 -21.90 6.67
CA ARG A 123 3.48 -21.42 6.28
C ARG A 123 2.46 -22.54 6.05
N ALA A 124 2.92 -23.78 5.97
CA ALA A 124 2.08 -24.96 6.01
C ALA A 124 1.36 -25.15 7.36
N ARG A 125 1.80 -24.50 8.44
CA ARG A 125 1.25 -24.67 9.79
C ARG A 125 0.01 -23.81 10.02
N ALA A 126 -0.85 -24.25 10.94
CA ALA A 126 -2.10 -23.57 11.30
C ALA A 126 -1.87 -22.11 11.74
N ALA A 127 -2.39 -21.17 10.94
CA ALA A 127 -2.12 -19.74 11.02
C ALA A 127 -2.58 -19.11 12.33
N ALA A 128 -3.82 -19.38 12.74
CA ALA A 128 -4.42 -18.80 13.94
C ALA A 128 -3.88 -19.40 15.26
N MET A 129 -2.95 -20.34 15.18
CA MET A 129 -2.38 -21.06 16.34
C MET A 129 -0.86 -21.00 16.39
N SER A 130 -0.22 -20.22 15.51
CA SER A 130 1.24 -20.23 15.34
C SER A 130 1.82 -18.83 15.19
N LEU A 131 3.05 -18.65 15.69
CA LEU A 131 3.95 -17.60 15.25
C LEU A 131 4.82 -18.20 14.14
N ILE A 132 4.69 -17.71 12.90
CA ILE A 132 5.30 -18.35 11.72
C ILE A 132 6.40 -17.43 11.15
N PRO A 133 7.68 -17.72 11.40
CA PRO A 133 8.77 -16.96 10.80
C PRO A 133 8.93 -17.28 9.31
N THR A 134 9.06 -16.26 8.49
CA THR A 134 9.22 -16.39 7.03
C THR A 134 10.06 -15.24 6.48
N THR A 135 10.55 -15.40 5.26
CA THR A 135 11.30 -14.34 4.56
C THR A 135 10.35 -13.25 4.07
N THR A 136 10.87 -12.03 3.94
CA THR A 136 10.17 -10.90 3.33
C THR A 136 11.07 -10.22 2.31
N GLY A 137 10.50 -9.82 1.18
CA GLY A 137 11.21 -9.03 0.18
C GLY A 137 11.13 -7.52 0.42
N ALA A 138 10.44 -7.07 1.48
CA ALA A 138 10.12 -5.65 1.66
C ALA A 138 11.37 -4.78 1.90
N ALA A 139 12.31 -5.25 2.72
CA ALA A 139 13.57 -4.55 2.98
C ALA A 139 14.44 -4.47 1.71
N ALA A 140 14.57 -5.58 0.97
CA ALA A 140 15.30 -5.60 -0.30
C ALA A 140 14.63 -4.70 -1.36
N ALA A 141 13.30 -4.62 -1.37
CA ALA A 141 12.54 -3.76 -2.27
C ALA A 141 12.75 -2.25 -2.01
N LEU A 142 13.26 -1.85 -0.83
CA LEU A 142 13.62 -0.45 -0.59
C LEU A 142 14.65 0.04 -1.59
N GLY A 143 15.61 -0.78 -2.01
CA GLY A 143 16.61 -0.38 -3.00
C GLY A 143 16.03 0.00 -4.37
N LEU A 144 14.80 -0.46 -4.68
CA LEU A 144 14.11 -0.12 -5.92
C LEU A 144 13.46 1.27 -5.87
N VAL A 145 13.04 1.73 -4.68
CA VAL A 145 12.31 2.99 -4.49
C VAL A 145 13.16 4.06 -3.81
N LEU A 146 14.21 3.67 -3.10
CA LEU A 146 15.22 4.52 -2.46
C LEU A 146 16.60 3.96 -2.81
N PRO A 147 17.15 4.29 -4.00
CA PRO A 147 18.41 3.71 -4.49
C PRO A 147 19.61 3.89 -3.53
N SER A 148 19.63 4.97 -2.73
CA SER A 148 20.64 5.22 -1.70
C SER A 148 20.68 4.16 -0.58
N LEU A 149 19.61 3.35 -0.45
CA LEU A 149 19.45 2.27 0.52
C LEU A 149 19.63 0.87 -0.09
N ALA A 150 19.97 0.77 -1.38
CA ALA A 150 20.19 -0.51 -2.03
C ALA A 150 21.30 -1.30 -1.31
N GLY A 151 20.97 -2.52 -0.87
CA GLY A 151 21.89 -3.40 -0.15
C GLY A 151 22.19 -3.02 1.31
N LYS A 152 21.55 -1.97 1.85
CA LYS A 152 21.76 -1.52 3.25
C LYS A 152 20.74 -2.10 4.24
N MET A 153 19.67 -2.70 3.74
CA MET A 153 18.52 -3.11 4.53
C MET A 153 18.18 -4.58 4.27
N ASP A 154 17.92 -5.34 5.34
CA ASP A 154 17.38 -6.70 5.26
C ASP A 154 16.28 -6.90 6.32
N GLY A 155 15.57 -8.01 6.27
CA GLY A 155 14.55 -8.28 7.27
C GLY A 155 13.83 -9.61 7.16
N ILE A 156 13.01 -9.88 8.17
CA ILE A 156 12.16 -11.06 8.26
C ILE A 156 10.71 -10.69 8.57
N ALA A 157 9.81 -11.64 8.38
CA ALA A 157 8.43 -11.53 8.82
C ALA A 157 8.11 -12.63 9.85
N LEU A 158 7.29 -12.29 10.84
CA LEU A 158 6.67 -13.21 11.78
C LEU A 158 5.16 -13.12 11.56
N ARG A 159 4.53 -14.16 10.99
CA ARG A 159 3.06 -14.18 10.88
C ARG A 159 2.46 -14.53 12.23
N VAL A 160 1.46 -13.78 12.67
CA VAL A 160 0.86 -13.94 14.00
C VAL A 160 -0.67 -14.09 13.93
N PRO A 161 -1.33 -14.66 14.96
CA PRO A 161 -2.78 -14.89 15.01
C PRO A 161 -3.68 -13.65 15.12
N THR A 162 -3.39 -12.61 14.35
CA THR A 162 -4.25 -11.42 14.17
C THR A 162 -4.77 -11.39 12.74
N PHE A 163 -6.00 -10.92 12.55
CA PHE A 163 -6.68 -10.98 11.26
C PHE A 163 -6.41 -9.77 10.36
N ASN A 164 -5.96 -8.66 10.95
CA ASN A 164 -5.61 -7.43 10.27
C ASN A 164 -4.68 -6.60 11.17
N VAL A 165 -4.03 -5.60 10.57
CA VAL A 165 -2.99 -4.75 11.15
C VAL A 165 -1.72 -5.55 11.45
N SER A 166 -0.58 -4.92 11.23
CA SER A 166 0.74 -5.47 11.39
C SER A 166 1.65 -4.35 11.87
N VAL A 167 2.85 -4.69 12.30
CA VAL A 167 3.81 -3.71 12.77
C VAL A 167 5.18 -4.03 12.20
N VAL A 168 5.93 -2.99 11.84
CA VAL A 168 7.34 -3.08 11.47
C VAL A 168 8.17 -2.56 12.63
N ASP A 169 9.08 -3.39 13.11
CA ASP A 169 10.18 -3.02 13.99
C ASP A 169 11.42 -2.77 13.13
N LEU A 170 11.76 -1.50 12.92
CA LEU A 170 12.95 -1.09 12.18
C LEU A 170 14.07 -0.73 13.15
N VAL A 171 15.20 -1.42 13.04
CA VAL A 171 16.46 -1.02 13.70
C VAL A 171 17.43 -0.55 12.63
N ALA A 172 17.90 0.70 12.73
CA ALA A 172 18.79 1.32 11.76
C ALA A 172 19.98 1.98 12.45
N GLU A 173 21.17 1.76 11.91
CA GLU A 173 22.37 2.52 12.24
C GLU A 173 22.43 3.75 11.32
N LEU A 174 22.36 4.92 11.93
CA LEU A 174 22.39 6.20 11.27
C LEU A 174 23.82 6.72 11.08
N GLY A 175 24.01 7.63 10.13
CA GLY A 175 25.25 8.38 9.95
C GLY A 175 25.47 9.46 11.01
N SER A 176 24.38 9.88 11.66
CA SER A 176 24.36 10.93 12.69
C SER A 176 24.08 10.37 14.08
N VAL A 177 24.56 11.08 15.10
CA VAL A 177 24.21 10.85 16.51
C VAL A 177 23.00 11.71 16.85
N VAL A 178 21.90 11.09 17.27
CA VAL A 178 20.60 11.73 17.44
C VAL A 178 20.02 11.48 18.84
N THR A 179 18.99 12.24 19.23
CA THR A 179 18.09 11.92 20.35
C THR A 179 16.74 11.38 19.88
N ILE A 180 15.94 10.82 20.80
CA ILE A 180 14.55 10.40 20.51
C ILE A 180 13.72 11.59 20.02
N GLU A 181 13.89 12.77 20.63
CA GLU A 181 13.14 13.98 20.27
C GLU A 181 13.49 14.46 18.86
N GLU A 182 14.75 14.35 18.44
CA GLU A 182 15.19 14.71 17.09
C GLU A 182 14.57 13.78 16.04
N VAL A 183 14.56 12.47 16.31
CA VAL A 183 13.94 11.47 15.44
C VAL A 183 12.43 11.68 15.33
N ASN A 184 11.73 11.82 16.45
CA ASN A 184 10.29 12.03 16.45
C ASN A 184 9.91 13.36 15.79
N ARG A 185 10.69 14.43 16.01
CA ARG A 185 10.47 15.72 15.34
C ARG A 185 10.60 15.61 13.81
N ALA A 186 11.58 14.86 13.31
CA ALA A 186 11.73 14.64 11.87
C ALA A 186 10.48 13.97 11.26
N PHE A 187 9.92 12.95 11.93
CA PHE A 187 8.69 12.31 11.48
C PHE A 187 7.48 13.25 11.54
N GLU A 188 7.35 14.03 12.61
CA GLU A 188 6.30 15.03 12.78
C GLU A 188 6.32 16.07 11.65
N GLU A 189 7.50 16.60 11.32
CA GLU A 189 7.68 17.57 10.24
C GLU A 189 7.34 16.97 8.88
N ALA A 190 7.85 15.77 8.59
CA ALA A 190 7.57 15.07 7.33
C ALA A 190 6.07 14.74 7.17
N SER A 191 5.40 14.31 8.25
CA SER A 191 3.95 13.99 8.24
C SER A 191 3.06 15.21 7.94
N LYS A 192 3.54 16.42 8.23
CA LYS A 192 2.82 17.69 7.97
C LYS A 192 3.19 18.30 6.62
N ALA A 193 4.27 17.84 6.00
CA ALA A 193 4.82 18.37 4.76
C ALA A 193 4.84 17.33 3.63
N SER A 194 6.02 16.81 3.29
CA SER A 194 6.25 15.96 2.12
C SER A 194 5.51 14.62 2.13
N LEU A 195 5.18 14.10 3.32
CA LEU A 195 4.48 12.82 3.50
C LEU A 195 3.06 13.00 4.07
N ARG A 196 2.47 14.18 3.88
CA ARG A 196 1.11 14.46 4.36
C ARG A 196 0.10 13.47 3.76
N GLY A 197 -0.67 12.82 4.63
CA GLY A 197 -1.66 11.81 4.25
C GLY A 197 -1.07 10.41 3.98
N ILE A 198 0.26 10.26 4.06
CA ILE A 198 0.99 9.00 3.87
C ILE A 198 1.58 8.52 5.19
N LEU A 199 2.25 9.42 5.90
CA LEU A 199 2.85 9.19 7.22
C LEU A 199 2.03 9.90 8.29
N ALA A 200 1.82 9.23 9.42
CA ALA A 200 1.36 9.82 10.66
C ALA A 200 2.29 9.45 11.82
N VAL A 201 2.17 10.20 12.92
CA VAL A 201 2.87 9.94 14.18
C VAL A 201 1.81 9.84 15.28
N SER A 202 1.90 8.80 16.11
CA SER A 202 1.04 8.59 17.28
C SER A 202 1.87 8.71 18.56
N HIS A 203 1.33 9.41 19.55
CA HIS A 203 1.83 9.43 20.93
C HIS A 203 0.82 8.79 21.90
N GLU A 204 -0.22 8.16 21.36
CA GLU A 204 -1.25 7.48 22.14
C GLU A 204 -0.86 6.00 22.30
N PRO A 205 -1.10 5.39 23.47
CA PRO A 205 -0.76 3.98 23.74
C PRO A 205 -1.77 3.03 23.08
N LEU A 206 -1.79 3.03 21.74
CA LEU A 206 -2.70 2.26 20.90
C LEU A 206 -2.18 0.83 20.70
N VAL A 207 -3.10 -0.06 20.31
CA VAL A 207 -2.76 -1.44 19.90
C VAL A 207 -3.30 -1.73 18.50
N SER A 208 -2.89 -2.87 17.93
CA SER A 208 -3.20 -3.24 16.53
C SER A 208 -4.65 -2.96 16.10
N ILE A 209 -5.66 -3.32 16.90
CA ILE A 209 -7.07 -3.14 16.52
C ILE A 209 -7.46 -1.67 16.29
N ASP A 210 -6.82 -0.73 16.99
CA ASP A 210 -7.14 0.70 16.93
C ASP A 210 -6.73 1.32 15.60
N TYR A 211 -5.76 0.70 14.91
CA TYR A 211 -5.33 1.11 13.57
C TYR A 211 -6.21 0.57 12.45
N ILE A 212 -7.17 -0.33 12.74
CA ILE A 212 -8.21 -0.70 11.77
C ILE A 212 -9.07 0.52 11.53
N GLY A 213 -8.86 1.18 10.39
CA GLY A 213 -9.35 2.54 10.31
C GLY A 213 -8.40 3.47 9.55
N SER A 214 -7.12 3.20 9.72
CA SER A 214 -6.11 4.14 9.28
C SER A 214 -6.02 4.18 7.75
N ASN A 215 -6.00 5.41 7.22
CA ASN A 215 -5.75 5.69 5.81
C ASN A 215 -4.27 5.97 5.51
N TYR A 216 -3.43 6.04 6.56
CA TYR A 216 -1.99 6.26 6.40
C TYR A 216 -1.30 4.96 5.99
N SER A 217 -0.24 5.09 5.19
CA SER A 217 0.62 3.95 4.82
C SER A 217 1.51 3.51 5.97
N ALA A 218 1.91 4.45 6.82
CA ALA A 218 2.73 4.23 8.00
C ALA A 218 2.24 5.13 9.14
N VAL A 219 2.09 4.56 10.33
CA VAL A 219 1.95 5.33 11.58
C VAL A 219 3.14 5.01 12.46
N VAL A 220 3.99 6.01 12.72
CA VAL A 220 5.12 5.87 13.64
C VAL A 220 4.58 5.95 15.07
N ASP A 221 4.90 4.95 15.87
CA ASP A 221 4.67 4.97 17.30
C ASP A 221 5.84 5.71 17.98
N ALA A 222 5.55 6.94 18.41
CA ALA A 222 6.55 7.84 18.98
C ALA A 222 7.02 7.38 20.37
N GLU A 223 6.19 6.66 21.14
CA GLU A 223 6.54 6.14 22.46
C GLU A 223 7.52 4.96 22.36
N TYR A 224 7.47 4.22 21.24
CA TYR A 224 8.39 3.10 20.97
C TYR A 224 9.61 3.47 20.12
N THR A 225 9.83 4.77 19.87
CA THR A 225 11.10 5.24 19.30
C THR A 225 12.20 5.19 20.34
N ASN A 226 13.29 4.49 20.02
CA ASN A 226 14.42 4.29 20.92
C ASN A 226 15.73 4.64 20.23
N VAL A 227 16.68 5.16 21.01
CA VAL A 227 18.05 5.41 20.56
C VAL A 227 19.02 4.72 21.52
N ILE A 228 19.92 3.94 20.96
CA ILE A 228 20.97 3.18 21.64
C ILE A 228 22.33 3.69 21.13
N ASP A 229 23.36 3.57 21.98
CA ASP A 229 24.75 4.00 21.78
C ASP A 229 25.08 5.48 22.08
N GLY A 230 25.20 5.83 23.37
CA GLY A 230 25.93 7.03 23.80
C GLY A 230 25.70 7.44 25.26
N VAL A 231 26.59 8.27 25.79
CA VAL A 231 26.45 8.90 27.12
C VAL A 231 25.51 10.11 26.98
N GLY A 232 24.44 10.16 27.77
CA GLY A 232 23.52 11.31 27.82
C GLY A 232 22.30 11.25 26.90
N GLY A 233 21.79 10.05 26.57
CA GLY A 233 20.52 9.88 25.85
C GLY A 233 20.60 10.12 24.33
N LYS A 234 21.81 10.04 23.78
CA LYS A 234 22.10 10.20 22.35
C LYS A 234 22.70 8.92 21.78
N GLY A 235 22.52 8.70 20.49
CA GLY A 235 23.20 7.62 19.80
C GLY A 235 22.90 7.53 18.32
N SER A 236 23.59 6.63 17.63
CA SER A 236 23.44 6.40 16.20
C SER A 236 22.62 5.16 15.87
N LEU A 237 22.33 4.29 16.84
CA LEU A 237 21.48 3.12 16.62
C LEU A 237 20.05 3.46 17.02
N VAL A 238 19.15 3.55 16.05
CA VAL A 238 17.75 3.92 16.27
C VAL A 238 16.85 2.72 16.03
N LYS A 239 15.85 2.57 16.89
CA LYS A 239 14.73 1.66 16.71
C LYS A 239 13.45 2.48 16.58
N VAL A 240 12.65 2.18 15.56
CA VAL A 240 11.33 2.80 15.32
C VAL A 240 10.30 1.70 15.11
N LEU A 241 9.17 1.81 15.82
CA LEU A 241 8.02 0.95 15.64
C LEU A 241 7.01 1.63 14.71
N ILE A 242 6.52 0.90 13.73
CA ILE A 242 5.69 1.45 12.66
C ILE A 242 4.48 0.55 12.48
N ASP A 243 3.31 1.03 12.89
CA ASP A 243 2.06 0.32 12.65
C ASP A 243 1.64 0.48 11.20
N LEU A 244 1.22 -0.65 10.64
CA LEU A 244 0.63 -0.73 9.30
C LEU A 244 -0.71 -1.44 9.42
N ASN A 245 -1.78 -0.76 9.02
CA ASN A 245 -3.04 -1.45 8.83
C ASN A 245 -2.93 -2.27 7.55
N GLU A 246 -3.11 -3.61 7.59
CA GLU A 246 -3.02 -4.39 6.37
C GLU A 246 -4.05 -3.83 5.40
N PRO A 247 -3.59 -3.36 4.25
CA PRO A 247 -4.49 -2.58 3.44
C PRO A 247 -5.50 -3.50 2.81
N HIS A 248 -6.76 -3.18 3.09
CA HIS A 248 -7.94 -3.59 2.37
C HIS A 248 -7.58 -3.97 0.94
N THR A 249 -7.84 -5.23 0.59
CA THR A 249 -7.99 -5.69 -0.78
C THR A 249 -8.57 -4.54 -1.59
N ILE A 250 -7.78 -4.01 -2.52
CA ILE A 250 -8.08 -2.85 -3.38
C ILE A 250 -9.56 -2.48 -3.37
N ALA A 251 -9.93 -1.60 -2.45
CA ALA A 251 -11.25 -1.03 -2.43
C ALA A 251 -11.15 0.26 -3.24
N LEU A 252 -11.48 0.17 -4.53
CA LEU A 252 -11.65 1.33 -5.40
C LEU A 252 -12.76 2.28 -4.91
N PHE A 253 -13.64 1.82 -4.00
CA PHE A 253 -14.76 2.59 -3.46
C PHE A 253 -14.89 2.28 -1.97
N GLY A 254 -14.60 3.29 -1.15
CA GLY A 254 -14.31 3.11 0.26
C GLY A 254 -15.48 3.15 1.24
N ILE A 255 -15.06 2.94 2.48
CA ILE A 255 -15.71 3.21 3.76
C ILE A 255 -14.52 3.69 4.63
N PRO A 256 -14.71 4.62 5.59
CA PRO A 256 -13.60 5.15 6.38
C PRO A 256 -12.91 4.00 7.09
N GLY A 257 -11.66 3.74 6.71
CA GLY A 257 -10.91 2.74 7.43
C GLY A 257 -9.67 2.13 6.79
N SER A 258 -9.21 2.61 5.62
CA SER A 258 -8.72 1.70 4.60
C SER A 258 -7.61 2.22 3.65
N GLY A 259 -6.37 2.32 4.14
CA GLY A 259 -5.20 2.74 3.35
C GLY A 259 -4.56 1.68 2.44
N LYS A 260 -5.14 1.41 1.25
CA LYS A 260 -4.43 1.14 -0.05
C LYS A 260 -5.11 1.83 -1.25
N SER A 261 -6.28 2.39 -1.02
CA SER A 261 -7.09 3.15 -1.98
C SER A 261 -6.42 4.47 -2.38
N TYR A 262 -5.66 5.11 -1.49
CA TYR A 262 -4.90 6.33 -1.80
C TYR A 262 -3.75 6.05 -2.77
N THR A 263 -2.93 5.02 -2.53
CA THR A 263 -1.82 4.65 -3.42
C THR A 263 -2.30 4.32 -4.83
N LEU A 264 -3.35 3.50 -4.92
CA LEU A 264 -3.98 3.21 -6.20
C LEU A 264 -4.62 4.46 -6.81
N GLY A 265 -5.32 5.28 -6.02
CA GLY A 265 -5.96 6.51 -6.46
C GLY A 265 -4.97 7.52 -7.03
N VAL A 266 -3.87 7.77 -6.32
CA VAL A 266 -2.76 8.65 -6.75
C VAL A 266 -2.12 8.12 -8.02
N ILE A 267 -1.80 6.82 -8.08
CA ILE A 267 -1.15 6.26 -9.27
C ILE A 267 -2.12 6.15 -10.45
N THR A 268 -3.39 5.89 -10.20
CA THR A 268 -4.43 5.96 -11.23
C THR A 268 -4.57 7.39 -11.71
N GLU A 269 -4.61 8.39 -10.82
CA GLU A 269 -4.63 9.81 -11.19
C GLU A 269 -3.39 10.21 -11.98
N MET A 270 -2.19 9.78 -11.59
CA MET A 270 -0.93 10.00 -12.33
C MET A 270 -0.97 9.35 -13.72
N ALA A 271 -1.42 8.09 -13.79
CA ALA A 271 -1.53 7.33 -15.01
C ALA A 271 -2.59 7.90 -15.97
N VAL A 272 -3.67 8.48 -15.42
CA VAL A 272 -4.84 8.97 -16.15
C VAL A 272 -4.69 10.46 -16.53
N LYS A 273 -4.05 11.31 -15.71
CA LYS A 273 -3.77 12.74 -16.01
C LYS A 273 -3.02 12.98 -17.31
N ALA A 274 -2.24 12.01 -17.77
CA ALA A 274 -1.53 12.08 -19.04
C ALA A 274 -2.45 11.93 -20.27
N ALA A 275 -3.73 11.55 -20.09
CA ALA A 275 -4.75 11.54 -21.13
C ALA A 275 -5.51 12.88 -21.11
N GLN A 276 -5.33 13.71 -22.14
CA GLN A 276 -5.87 15.09 -22.18
C GLN A 276 -7.41 15.20 -22.34
N ASN A 277 -8.13 14.09 -22.50
CA ASN A 277 -9.59 14.07 -22.68
C ASN A 277 -10.20 12.91 -21.87
N ILE A 278 -10.32 13.08 -20.55
CA ILE A 278 -11.02 12.09 -19.73
C ILE A 278 -12.50 12.45 -19.76
N SER A 279 -13.28 11.59 -20.41
CA SER A 279 -14.74 11.67 -20.49
C SER A 279 -15.40 11.96 -19.13
N THR A 280 -16.07 13.12 -19.03
CA THR A 280 -17.20 13.32 -18.12
C THR A 280 -18.39 12.56 -18.70
N LEU A 281 -18.89 11.55 -17.99
CA LEU A 281 -20.11 10.87 -18.41
C LEU A 281 -21.32 11.81 -18.20
N ASP A 282 -22.12 12.05 -19.24
CA ASP A 282 -23.33 12.90 -19.15
C ASP A 282 -24.40 12.35 -18.19
N LYS A 283 -24.33 11.05 -17.84
CA LYS A 283 -25.17 10.36 -16.84
C LYS A 283 -24.38 9.23 -16.19
N PRO A 284 -24.61 8.91 -14.90
CA PRO A 284 -23.99 7.75 -14.27
C PRO A 284 -24.48 6.46 -14.96
N LEU A 285 -23.54 5.70 -15.52
CA LEU A 285 -23.80 4.41 -16.17
C LEU A 285 -23.68 3.20 -15.21
N ALA A 286 -23.27 3.42 -13.96
CA ALA A 286 -23.16 2.37 -12.96
C ALA A 286 -23.41 2.89 -11.54
N SER A 287 -24.17 2.12 -10.76
CA SER A 287 -24.20 2.17 -9.30
C SER A 287 -23.23 1.13 -8.75
N VAL A 288 -22.42 1.50 -7.76
CA VAL A 288 -21.48 0.60 -7.08
C VAL A 288 -22.21 -0.14 -5.98
N ILE A 289 -22.24 -1.46 -6.07
CA ILE A 289 -23.03 -2.31 -5.18
C ILE A 289 -22.10 -3.39 -4.63
N PHE A 290 -21.90 -3.38 -3.32
CA PHE A 290 -21.19 -4.45 -2.61
C PHE A 290 -22.17 -5.39 -1.91
N HIS A 291 -21.91 -6.68 -2.02
CA HIS A 291 -22.54 -7.67 -1.15
C HIS A 291 -21.59 -7.97 0.00
N SER A 292 -21.96 -7.51 1.20
CA SER A 292 -21.45 -8.08 2.45
C SER A 292 -22.55 -8.97 3.02
N CYS A 293 -22.21 -10.22 3.35
CA CYS A 293 -23.07 -11.04 4.19
C CYS A 293 -22.83 -10.61 5.64
N LEU A 294 -23.55 -9.59 6.09
CA LEU A 294 -23.71 -9.34 7.51
C LEU A 294 -25.00 -10.03 7.95
N GLN A 295 -24.86 -11.24 8.47
CA GLN A 295 -25.88 -11.78 9.34
C GLN A 295 -25.95 -10.89 10.58
N SER A 296 -27.06 -10.15 10.64
CA SER A 296 -27.67 -9.50 11.80
C SER A 296 -27.21 -8.09 12.23
N LYS A 297 -28.14 -7.16 12.01
CA LYS A 297 -28.49 -5.95 12.77
C LYS A 297 -27.60 -4.69 12.67
N ILE A 298 -28.06 -3.80 11.77
CA ILE A 298 -28.22 -2.33 11.84
C ILE A 298 -27.16 -1.54 12.65
N HIS A 299 -26.42 -0.66 11.96
CA HIS A 299 -26.36 0.78 12.23
C HIS A 299 -25.88 1.55 10.97
N TYR A 300 -26.50 2.70 10.73
CA TYR A 300 -26.24 3.61 9.60
C TYR A 300 -24.91 4.33 9.76
N ILE A 301 -24.09 4.36 8.69
CA ILE A 301 -23.04 5.35 8.50
C ILE A 301 -23.05 5.76 7.02
N GLU A 302 -23.36 7.04 6.76
CA GLU A 302 -23.34 7.68 5.45
C GLU A 302 -21.93 8.17 5.12
N HIS A 303 -21.30 7.72 4.02
CA HIS A 303 -20.09 8.36 3.50
C HIS A 303 -20.03 8.43 1.96
N LEU A 304 -19.47 9.55 1.51
CA LEU A 304 -19.40 10.10 0.15
C LEU A 304 -18.05 9.77 -0.52
N PHE A 305 -17.99 9.59 -1.85
CA PHE A 305 -16.73 9.65 -2.62
C PHE A 305 -16.62 10.95 -3.42
N TRP A 306 -15.41 11.50 -3.45
CA TRP A 306 -15.04 12.70 -4.20
C TRP A 306 -14.12 12.31 -5.36
N PHE A 307 -14.47 12.68 -6.59
CA PHE A 307 -13.49 12.93 -7.65
C PHE A 307 -13.46 14.43 -7.89
N ARG A 308 -12.29 15.06 -7.77
CA ARG A 308 -12.10 16.43 -8.27
C ARG A 308 -12.07 16.36 -9.80
N THR A 309 -13.06 16.94 -10.46
CA THR A 309 -12.91 17.35 -11.86
C THR A 309 -11.99 18.57 -11.91
N ALA A 310 -11.12 18.62 -12.92
CA ALA A 310 -10.14 19.70 -13.08
C ALA A 310 -10.76 21.04 -13.56
N GLU A 311 -12.07 21.08 -13.77
CA GLU A 311 -12.79 22.29 -14.18
C GLU A 311 -13.85 22.62 -13.11
N ASP A 312 -13.83 23.88 -12.67
CA ASP A 312 -14.70 24.56 -11.70
C ASP A 312 -14.45 24.40 -10.18
N ILE A 313 -13.67 25.35 -9.67
CA ILE A 313 -13.39 25.61 -8.25
C ILE A 313 -14.63 26.07 -7.42
N ASN A 314 -15.82 26.27 -8.00
CA ASN A 314 -16.90 27.01 -7.31
C ASN A 314 -18.33 26.42 -7.29
N THR A 315 -18.59 25.20 -7.74
CA THR A 315 -19.97 24.65 -7.68
C THR A 315 -20.03 23.27 -7.01
N ARG A 316 -20.63 23.23 -5.82
CA ARG A 316 -20.95 22.02 -5.05
C ARG A 316 -22.18 21.34 -5.66
N SER A 317 -22.10 20.06 -5.98
CA SER A 317 -23.29 19.22 -6.22
C SER A 317 -23.01 17.78 -5.78
N PHE A 318 -23.93 17.21 -5.00
CA PHE A 318 -23.83 15.93 -4.27
C PHE A 318 -24.90 14.96 -4.78
N TYR A 319 -24.57 13.68 -5.01
CA TYR A 319 -25.56 12.61 -5.23
C TYR A 319 -25.10 11.25 -4.66
N ALA A 320 -26.05 10.47 -4.13
CA ALA A 320 -25.93 9.11 -3.55
C ALA A 320 -26.89 8.14 -4.28
N VAL A 321 -26.71 6.79 -4.20
CA VAL A 321 -27.67 5.63 -4.44
C VAL A 321 -26.90 4.30 -4.74
N ASP A 322 -26.96 3.23 -3.92
CA ASP A 322 -27.89 2.05 -3.75
C ASP A 322 -27.55 0.77 -4.57
N CYS A 323 -27.86 -0.43 -4.03
CA CYS A 323 -27.18 -1.73 -4.10
C CYS A 323 -27.96 -2.94 -4.73
N SER A 324 -27.55 -3.51 -5.90
CA SER A 324 -27.73 -4.88 -6.44
C SER A 324 -26.58 -5.39 -7.41
N PHE A 325 -26.33 -6.70 -7.43
CA PHE A 325 -25.15 -7.44 -7.96
C PHE A 325 -24.71 -7.23 -9.45
N GLN A 326 -23.38 -7.21 -9.68
CA GLN A 326 -22.54 -8.08 -10.56
C GLN A 326 -21.23 -7.35 -10.95
N SER A 327 -20.22 -8.10 -11.43
CA SER A 327 -18.82 -7.68 -11.70
C SER A 327 -18.66 -6.58 -12.77
N PHE A 328 -17.75 -5.59 -12.60
CA PHE A 328 -17.58 -4.52 -13.61
C PHE A 328 -16.17 -3.98 -13.89
N GLN A 329 -16.13 -3.28 -15.03
CA GLN A 329 -15.07 -2.75 -15.89
C GLN A 329 -15.07 -1.21 -15.90
N LEU A 330 -13.99 -0.59 -16.38
CA LEU A 330 -13.84 0.87 -16.51
C LEU A 330 -13.64 1.24 -17.98
N THR A 331 -14.67 1.73 -18.68
CA THR A 331 -14.64 2.09 -20.11
C THR A 331 -14.51 3.60 -20.31
N LEU A 332 -13.60 4.05 -21.19
CA LEU A 332 -13.42 5.45 -21.59
C LEU A 332 -13.75 5.63 -23.08
N HIS A 333 -14.59 6.63 -23.39
CA HIS A 333 -14.76 7.18 -24.75
C HIS A 333 -13.83 8.39 -24.93
#